data_AF-X1E704-F1
#
_entry.id   AF-X1E704-F1
#
_cell.length_a   1.000
_cell.length_b   1.000
_cell.length_c   1.000
_cell.angle_alpha   90.00
_cell.angle_beta   90.00
_cell.angle_gamma   90.00
#
_symmetry.space_group_name_H-M   'P 1'
#
loop_
_entity.id
_entity.type
_entity.pdbx_description
1 polymer ?
#
loop_
_entity_poly.entity_id
_entity_poly.type
_entity_poly.pdbx_seq_one_letter_code
_entity_poly.pdbx_strand_id
1 'polypeptide(L)'
;MHKNDTELIASVENIKEAELMLKTLEVGTDGVLITPKEVNDIIELKKLLVTEFGVELIEAEVTALQNVPESERVCVDTTSLLKSGEGMLVGSTAKGFVLVHAEVFDTQFVSSRPFRVNAGDVSAYILVPSDDTNKNYRTKYLSELKGGDQVLVVNTNGGAKKVTVGRVKIETRPMIRLE
;
A
#
# COMPACT_ATOMS: atom_id res chain seq x y z
N MET A 1 15.82 15.08 14.94
CA MET A 1 17.21 15.44 14.54
C MET A 1 17.36 15.73 13.05
N HIS A 2 16.27 15.75 12.26
CA HIS A 2 16.29 16.22 10.86
C HIS A 2 15.88 17.70 10.80
N LYS A 3 16.88 18.57 10.87
CA LYS A 3 16.75 20.01 10.59
C LYS A 3 17.90 20.54 9.72
N ASN A 4 18.78 19.67 9.26
CA ASN A 4 19.95 20.01 8.46
C ASN A 4 19.90 19.27 7.13
N ASP A 5 20.32 19.94 6.08
CA ASP A 5 20.45 19.48 4.70
C ASP A 5 21.63 18.49 4.59
N THR A 6 21.55 17.37 5.32
CA THR A 6 22.64 16.41 5.48
C THR A 6 22.10 14.99 5.39
N GLU A 7 22.60 14.24 4.41
CA GLU A 7 22.29 12.83 4.21
C GLU A 7 23.24 11.94 5.04
N LEU A 8 22.68 11.02 5.81
CA LEU A 8 23.41 10.09 6.66
C LEU A 8 23.45 8.70 6.02
N ILE A 9 24.64 8.30 5.56
CA ILE A 9 24.90 6.99 4.96
C ILE A 9 25.61 6.09 5.98
N ALA A 10 24.99 4.97 6.37
CA ALA A 10 25.59 4.01 7.30
C ALA A 10 26.38 2.93 6.57
N SER A 11 27.64 2.71 6.99
CA SER A 11 28.41 1.56 6.54
C SER A 11 27.92 0.29 7.22
N VAL A 12 27.64 -0.76 6.45
CA VAL A 12 27.14 -2.06 6.94
C VAL A 12 27.99 -3.22 6.41
N GLU A 13 28.15 -4.28 7.21
CA GLU A 13 29.02 -5.41 6.89
C GLU A 13 28.33 -6.50 6.06
N ASN A 14 27.00 -6.56 6.10
CA ASN A 14 26.20 -7.61 5.47
C ASN A 14 24.73 -7.17 5.26
N ILE A 15 23.99 -7.99 4.54
CA ILE A 15 22.58 -7.74 4.17
C ILE A 15 21.65 -7.65 5.37
N LYS A 16 21.89 -8.42 6.45
CA LYS A 16 21.03 -8.35 7.65
C LYS A 16 21.16 -7.00 8.34
N GLU A 17 22.37 -6.46 8.40
CA GLU A 17 22.60 -5.14 8.97
C GLU A 17 22.05 -4.03 8.07
N ALA A 18 22.18 -4.18 6.74
CA ALA A 18 21.51 -3.31 5.77
C ALA A 18 19.99 -3.29 6.00
N GLU A 19 19.36 -4.45 6.18
CA GLU A 19 17.92 -4.56 6.45
C GLU A 19 17.53 -3.86 7.75
N LEU A 20 18.30 -4.06 8.82
CA LEU A 20 18.08 -3.41 10.11
C LEU A 20 18.11 -1.88 9.98
N MET A 21 19.13 -1.34 9.31
CA MET A 21 19.33 0.10 9.14
C MET A 21 18.28 0.73 8.22
N LEU A 22 17.80 0.00 7.20
CA LEU A 22 16.83 0.48 6.22
C LEU A 22 15.37 0.34 6.66
N LYS A 23 15.00 -0.72 7.40
CA LYS A 23 13.58 -1.05 7.68
C LYS A 23 13.12 -0.89 9.12
N THR A 24 14.02 -0.92 10.09
CA THR A 24 13.63 -1.10 11.51
C THR A 24 13.78 0.16 12.35
N LEU A 25 14.62 1.12 11.94
CA LEU A 25 14.90 2.31 12.74
C LEU A 25 13.84 3.40 12.51
N GLU A 26 13.17 3.82 13.58
CA GLU A 26 12.15 4.91 13.56
C GLU A 26 12.72 6.27 13.13
N VAL A 27 14.01 6.49 13.40
CA VAL A 27 14.82 7.58 12.86
C VAL A 27 16.01 6.91 12.20
N GLY A 28 15.84 6.57 10.93
CA GLY A 28 16.76 5.74 10.17
C GLY A 28 17.94 6.49 9.57
N THR A 29 18.60 5.79 8.64
CA THR A 29 19.68 6.29 7.80
C THR A 29 19.08 6.70 6.45
N ASP A 30 19.63 7.74 5.80
CA ASP A 30 19.18 8.15 4.46
C ASP A 30 19.69 7.16 3.39
N GLY A 31 20.70 6.36 3.72
CA GLY A 31 21.17 5.25 2.90
C GLY A 31 22.14 4.32 3.63
N VAL A 32 22.50 3.24 2.96
CA VAL A 32 23.51 2.29 3.44
C VAL A 32 24.64 2.13 2.42
N LEU A 33 25.87 2.00 2.92
CA LEU A 33 27.05 1.64 2.15
C LEU A 33 27.42 0.20 2.52
N ILE A 34 27.33 -0.71 1.57
CA ILE A 34 27.78 -2.09 1.72
C ILE A 34 28.91 -2.34 0.73
N THR A 35 29.92 -3.11 1.16
CA THR A 35 30.93 -3.69 0.25
C THR A 35 30.51 -5.12 -0.05
N PRO A 36 29.91 -5.41 -1.23
CA PRO A 36 29.45 -6.75 -1.58
C PRO A 36 30.62 -7.74 -1.61
N LYS A 37 30.44 -8.92 -1.00
CA LYS A 37 31.40 -10.02 -1.05
C LYS A 37 31.12 -10.94 -2.24
N GLU A 38 29.85 -11.03 -2.64
CA GLU A 38 29.40 -11.81 -3.79
C GLU A 38 28.30 -11.09 -4.58
N VAL A 39 28.04 -11.55 -5.81
CA VAL A 39 26.98 -10.99 -6.67
C VAL A 39 25.60 -11.11 -5.99
N ASN A 40 25.39 -12.15 -5.18
CA ASN A 40 24.13 -12.38 -4.49
C ASN A 40 23.81 -11.27 -3.46
N ASP A 41 24.81 -10.67 -2.83
CA ASP A 41 24.61 -9.53 -1.91
C ASP A 41 23.91 -8.36 -2.62
N ILE A 42 24.26 -8.09 -3.88
CA ILE A 42 23.63 -7.01 -4.66
C ILE A 42 22.15 -7.33 -4.93
N ILE A 43 21.85 -8.59 -5.25
CA ILE A 43 20.48 -9.05 -5.50
C ILE A 43 19.64 -8.95 -4.23
N GLU A 44 20.19 -9.36 -3.09
CA GLU A 44 19.49 -9.28 -1.81
C GLU A 44 19.30 -7.83 -1.34
N LEU A 45 20.32 -6.97 -1.48
CA LEU A 45 20.20 -5.55 -1.18
C LEU A 45 19.10 -4.89 -2.02
N LYS A 46 19.04 -5.21 -3.32
CA LYS A 46 17.97 -4.72 -4.21
C LYS A 46 16.59 -5.13 -3.71
N LYS A 47 16.42 -6.35 -3.20
CA LYS A 47 15.13 -6.82 -2.63
C LYS A 47 14.73 -6.04 -1.37
N LEU A 48 15.68 -5.44 -0.65
CA LEU A 48 15.38 -4.59 0.51
C LEU A 48 14.84 -3.21 0.10
N LEU A 49 15.26 -2.71 -1.06
CA LEU A 49 14.96 -1.35 -1.54
C LEU A 49 13.77 -1.29 -2.49
N VAL A 50 13.52 -2.37 -3.23
CA VAL A 50 12.59 -2.35 -4.37
C VAL A 50 11.18 -2.74 -3.94
N THR A 51 10.24 -1.94 -4.43
CA THR A 51 8.81 -2.21 -4.50
C THR A 51 8.57 -3.59 -5.10
N GLU A 52 7.84 -4.47 -4.43
CA GLU A 52 7.84 -5.91 -4.75
C GLU A 52 7.51 -6.20 -6.22
N PHE A 53 6.67 -5.37 -6.84
CA PHE A 53 6.44 -5.33 -8.28
C PHE A 53 5.73 -4.02 -8.68
N GLY A 54 5.64 -3.76 -9.99
CA GLY A 54 4.88 -2.65 -10.57
C GLY A 54 3.52 -3.10 -11.10
N VAL A 55 2.51 -2.25 -10.94
CA VAL A 55 1.21 -2.33 -11.59
C VAL A 55 1.11 -1.17 -12.56
N GLU A 56 0.77 -1.46 -13.82
CA GLU A 56 0.54 -0.40 -14.79
C GLU A 56 -0.76 0.33 -14.44
N LEU A 57 -0.66 1.64 -14.24
CA LEU A 57 -1.80 2.52 -14.01
C LEU A 57 -1.97 3.41 -15.23
N ILE A 58 -3.23 3.55 -15.64
CA ILE A 58 -3.63 4.47 -16.71
C ILE A 58 -4.66 5.44 -16.15
N GLU A 59 -4.76 6.61 -16.76
CA GLU A 59 -5.84 7.54 -16.49
C GLU A 59 -7.15 7.02 -17.09
N ALA A 60 -8.26 7.26 -16.40
CA ALA A 60 -9.60 6.92 -16.85
C ALA A 60 -10.53 8.10 -16.61
N GLU A 61 -11.49 8.30 -17.51
CA GLU A 61 -12.52 9.33 -17.38
C GLU A 61 -13.74 8.77 -16.66
N VAL A 62 -14.24 9.50 -15.66
CA VAL A 62 -15.51 9.18 -15.01
C VAL A 62 -16.64 9.75 -15.85
N THR A 63 -17.45 8.87 -16.40
CA THR A 63 -18.55 9.17 -17.33
C THR A 63 -19.89 9.35 -16.63
N ALA A 64 -20.10 8.69 -15.49
CA ALA A 64 -21.31 8.84 -14.70
C ALA A 64 -21.07 8.67 -13.20
N LEU A 65 -21.94 9.31 -12.41
CA LEU A 65 -22.00 9.16 -10.96
C LEU A 65 -23.42 8.79 -10.54
N GLN A 66 -23.54 7.79 -9.66
CA GLN A 66 -24.79 7.41 -9.03
C GLN A 66 -24.65 7.40 -7.52
N ASN A 67 -25.51 8.15 -6.84
CA ASN A 67 -25.60 8.12 -5.38
C ASN A 67 -26.21 6.79 -4.92
N VAL A 68 -25.54 6.13 -3.98
CA VAL A 68 -26.03 4.95 -3.28
C VAL A 68 -26.31 5.38 -1.84
N PRO A 69 -27.58 5.58 -1.44
CA PRO A 69 -27.91 6.17 -0.15
C PRO A 69 -27.38 5.39 1.06
N GLU A 70 -27.32 4.06 0.91
CA GLU A 70 -26.93 3.15 1.98
C GLU A 70 -26.17 1.96 1.40
N SER A 71 -24.98 1.70 1.92
CA SER A 71 -24.13 0.58 1.53
C SER A 71 -23.23 0.16 2.69
N GLU A 72 -22.96 -1.14 2.80
CA GLU A 72 -21.98 -1.68 3.74
C GLU A 72 -20.57 -1.39 3.22
N ARG A 73 -19.98 -0.29 3.71
CA ARG A 73 -18.64 0.16 3.32
C ARG A 73 -17.57 -0.56 4.15
N VAL A 74 -16.57 -1.08 3.45
CA VAL A 74 -15.38 -1.70 4.03
C VAL A 74 -14.25 -0.68 4.14
N CYS A 75 -13.84 -0.39 5.36
CA CYS A 75 -12.65 0.38 5.68
C CYS A 75 -11.52 -0.58 6.07
N VAL A 76 -10.39 -0.50 5.38
CA VAL A 76 -9.21 -1.33 5.65
C VAL A 76 -8.21 -0.49 6.43
N ASP A 77 -7.95 -0.87 7.68
CA ASP A 77 -6.92 -0.28 8.53
C ASP A 77 -5.65 -1.15 8.45
N THR A 78 -4.54 -0.56 8.00
CA THR A 78 -3.23 -1.20 7.89
C THR A 78 -2.42 -1.11 9.19
N THR A 79 -1.42 -1.98 9.34
CA THR A 79 -0.42 -1.90 10.42
C THR A 79 0.76 -0.98 10.08
N SER A 80 0.65 -0.21 9.01
CA SER A 80 1.69 0.71 8.52
C SER A 80 1.08 2.02 8.10
N LEU A 81 1.86 3.10 8.22
CA LEU A 81 1.46 4.41 7.71
C LEU A 81 1.62 4.46 6.19
N LEU A 82 0.61 4.99 5.53
CA LEU A 82 0.49 5.21 4.10
C LEU A 82 0.82 6.67 3.79
N LYS A 83 1.48 6.88 2.65
CA LYS A 83 1.89 8.20 2.18
C LYS A 83 0.87 8.80 1.22
N SER A 84 1.00 10.10 0.94
CA SER A 84 0.32 10.72 -0.20
C SER A 84 0.66 9.98 -1.50
N GLY A 85 -0.34 9.80 -2.36
CA GLY A 85 -0.32 8.91 -3.52
C GLY A 85 -0.51 7.41 -3.23
N GLU A 86 -0.46 6.92 -2.00
CA GLU A 86 -0.64 5.49 -1.69
C GLU A 86 -2.09 5.09 -1.40
N GLY A 87 -2.52 3.94 -1.91
CA GLY A 87 -3.88 3.43 -1.77
C GLY A 87 -4.01 1.95 -2.07
N MET A 88 -5.24 1.48 -2.30
CA MET A 88 -5.53 0.09 -2.68
C MET A 88 -6.25 0.05 -4.02
N LEU A 89 -5.95 -0.96 -4.83
CA LEU A 89 -6.64 -1.20 -6.10
C LEU A 89 -7.93 -1.98 -5.83
N VAL A 90 -9.07 -1.32 -6.05
CA VAL A 90 -10.41 -1.85 -5.76
C VAL A 90 -11.30 -1.73 -6.99
N GLY A 91 -12.14 -2.72 -7.25
CA GLY A 91 -13.05 -2.68 -8.40
C GLY A 91 -14.28 -3.57 -8.25
N SER A 92 -15.34 -3.23 -8.99
CA SER A 92 -16.59 -4.03 -8.99
C SER A 92 -16.47 -5.35 -9.75
N THR A 93 -15.38 -5.56 -10.49
CA THR A 93 -15.08 -6.82 -11.17
C THR A 93 -13.65 -7.26 -10.88
N ALA A 94 -13.35 -8.54 -11.07
CA ALA A 94 -12.00 -9.06 -10.92
C ALA A 94 -11.02 -8.62 -12.04
N LYS A 95 -11.46 -7.80 -13.00
CA LYS A 95 -10.68 -7.43 -14.21
C LYS A 95 -10.32 -5.94 -14.31
N GLY A 96 -10.95 -5.07 -13.52
CA GLY A 96 -10.72 -3.63 -13.58
C GLY A 96 -10.75 -3.05 -12.18
N PHE A 97 -9.79 -2.17 -11.88
CA PHE A 97 -9.55 -1.62 -10.56
C PHE A 97 -9.27 -0.12 -10.65
N VAL A 98 -9.68 0.61 -9.63
CA VAL A 98 -9.36 2.01 -9.42
C VAL A 98 -8.49 2.13 -8.18
N LEU A 99 -7.52 3.04 -8.21
CA LEU A 99 -6.69 3.34 -7.05
C LEU A 99 -7.48 4.19 -6.05
N VAL A 100 -7.93 3.55 -4.97
CA VAL A 100 -8.62 4.22 -3.86
C VAL A 100 -7.58 4.70 -2.85
N HIS A 101 -7.45 6.01 -2.74
CA HIS A 101 -6.41 6.65 -1.96
C HIS A 101 -6.64 6.53 -0.44
N ALA A 102 -5.54 6.50 0.32
CA ALA A 102 -5.60 6.48 1.78
C ALA A 102 -6.10 7.82 2.37
N GLU A 103 -6.66 7.78 3.58
CA GLU A 103 -7.16 8.95 4.32
C GLU A 103 -5.99 9.76 4.93
N VAL A 104 -5.06 10.21 4.09
CA VAL A 104 -3.79 10.86 4.50
C VAL A 104 -3.87 12.38 4.55
N PHE A 105 -4.94 12.98 4.03
CA PHE A 105 -5.13 14.42 4.03
C PHE A 105 -6.03 14.84 5.19
N ASP A 106 -5.58 15.82 5.98
CA ASP A 106 -6.42 16.48 6.97
C ASP A 106 -7.45 17.36 6.26
N THR A 107 -8.68 17.38 6.79
CA THR A 107 -9.72 18.31 6.38
C THR A 107 -10.19 19.12 7.59
N GLN A 108 -10.97 20.18 7.35
CA GLN A 108 -11.55 20.98 8.44
C GLN A 108 -12.52 20.17 9.33
N PHE A 109 -13.02 19.02 8.85
CA PHE A 109 -14.04 18.23 9.53
C PHE A 109 -13.50 16.91 10.10
N VAL A 110 -12.39 16.39 9.54
CA VAL A 110 -11.87 15.06 9.86
C VAL A 110 -10.35 15.09 9.81
N SER A 111 -9.72 14.66 10.91
CA SER A 111 -8.29 14.39 10.97
C SER A 111 -7.91 13.18 10.12
N SER A 112 -6.75 13.25 9.49
CA SER A 112 -6.16 12.17 8.72
C SER A 112 -6.00 10.91 9.56
N ARG A 113 -6.19 9.78 8.89
CA ARG A 113 -5.88 8.44 9.39
C ARG A 113 -5.01 7.80 8.33
N PRO A 114 -3.70 8.13 8.31
CA PRO A 114 -2.76 7.66 7.29
C PRO A 114 -2.44 6.17 7.44
N PHE A 115 -3.38 5.35 7.90
CA PHE A 115 -3.35 3.90 7.94
C PHE A 115 -4.68 3.32 7.42
N ARG A 116 -5.61 4.16 6.95
CA ARG A 116 -6.96 3.76 6.55
C ARG A 116 -7.17 4.00 5.07
N VAL A 117 -7.79 3.02 4.40
CA VAL A 117 -8.40 3.19 3.08
C VAL A 117 -9.89 2.89 3.20
N ASN A 118 -10.73 3.84 2.77
CA ASN A 118 -12.18 3.64 2.66
C ASN A 118 -12.46 2.93 1.32
N ALA A 119 -12.20 1.63 1.29
CA ALA A 119 -11.89 0.87 0.08
C ALA A 119 -13.06 0.72 -0.90
N GLY A 120 -14.27 0.42 -0.42
CA GLY A 120 -15.42 0.13 -1.28
C GLY A 120 -16.53 -0.53 -0.49
N ASP A 121 -17.52 -1.09 -1.17
CA ASP A 121 -18.56 -1.91 -0.53
C ASP A 121 -18.12 -3.37 -0.34
N VAL A 122 -18.88 -4.13 0.46
CA VAL A 122 -18.61 -5.55 0.77
C VAL A 122 -18.47 -6.46 -0.45
N SER A 123 -19.05 -6.12 -1.60
CA SER A 123 -19.01 -6.93 -2.82
C SER A 123 -17.85 -6.58 -3.77
N ALA A 124 -17.15 -5.48 -3.53
CA ALA A 124 -16.03 -5.09 -4.38
C ALA A 124 -14.81 -6.00 -4.19
N TYR A 125 -14.03 -6.15 -5.26
CA TYR A 125 -12.76 -6.87 -5.26
C TYR A 125 -11.61 -5.94 -4.88
N ILE A 126 -10.62 -6.50 -4.21
CA ILE A 126 -9.32 -5.88 -3.93
C ILE A 126 -8.19 -6.74 -4.48
N LEU A 127 -7.11 -6.10 -4.92
CA LEU A 127 -5.85 -6.80 -5.20
C LEU A 127 -5.10 -7.13 -3.91
N VAL A 128 -4.80 -8.42 -3.75
CA VAL A 128 -3.99 -8.97 -2.66
C VAL A 128 -2.79 -9.71 -3.22
N PRO A 129 -1.73 -9.92 -2.42
CA PRO A 129 -0.58 -10.68 -2.87
C PRO A 129 -0.97 -12.11 -3.26
N SER A 130 -0.24 -12.65 -4.23
CA SER A 130 -0.37 -14.03 -4.67
C SER A 130 0.79 -14.87 -4.14
N ASP A 131 0.48 -16.10 -3.73
CA ASP A 131 1.48 -17.11 -3.35
C ASP A 131 1.98 -17.91 -4.57
N ASP A 132 1.36 -17.74 -5.74
CA ASP A 132 1.79 -18.33 -7.00
C ASP A 132 3.06 -17.63 -7.52
N THR A 133 4.11 -18.40 -7.77
CA THR A 133 5.40 -17.89 -8.26
C THR A 133 5.32 -17.23 -9.64
N ASN A 134 4.26 -17.48 -10.41
CA ASN A 134 4.06 -16.89 -11.74
C ASN A 134 3.12 -15.68 -11.74
N LYS A 135 2.54 -15.32 -10.59
CA LYS A 135 1.62 -14.19 -10.48
C LYS A 135 1.96 -13.32 -9.28
N ASN A 136 2.10 -12.03 -9.53
CA ASN A 136 2.40 -11.07 -8.46
C ASN A 136 1.20 -10.80 -7.53
N TYR A 137 -0.03 -10.96 -8.04
CA TYR A 137 -1.26 -10.65 -7.32
C TYR A 137 -2.43 -11.55 -7.70
N ARG A 138 -3.45 -11.55 -6.84
CA ARG A 138 -4.77 -12.15 -7.07
C ARG A 138 -5.86 -11.24 -6.54
N THR A 139 -7.12 -11.59 -6.80
CA THR A 139 -8.28 -10.87 -6.28
C THR A 139 -8.85 -11.54 -5.03
N LYS A 140 -9.48 -10.74 -4.18
CA LYS A 140 -10.27 -11.18 -3.03
C LYS A 140 -11.46 -10.24 -2.85
N TYR A 141 -12.59 -10.69 -2.31
CA TYR A 141 -13.65 -9.75 -1.95
C TYR A 141 -13.24 -8.94 -0.72
N LEU A 142 -13.64 -7.66 -0.66
CA LEU A 142 -13.38 -6.82 0.52
C LEU A 142 -14.00 -7.39 1.80
N SER A 143 -15.18 -8.00 1.69
CA SER A 143 -15.87 -8.67 2.81
C SER A 143 -15.13 -9.88 3.38
N GLU A 144 -14.21 -10.48 2.62
CA GLU A 144 -13.43 -11.64 3.07
C GLU A 144 -12.14 -11.24 3.79
N LEU A 145 -11.75 -9.96 3.77
CA LEU A 145 -10.56 -9.48 4.46
C LEU A 145 -10.74 -9.57 5.98
N LYS A 146 -9.66 -9.93 6.66
CA LYS A 146 -9.57 -9.95 8.13
C LYS A 146 -8.22 -9.41 8.59
N GLY A 147 -8.15 -9.06 9.89
CA GLY A 147 -6.88 -8.72 10.52
C GLY A 147 -5.86 -9.85 10.35
N GLY A 148 -4.61 -9.48 10.03
CA GLY A 148 -3.52 -10.40 9.72
C GLY A 148 -3.40 -10.77 8.24
N ASP A 149 -4.41 -10.51 7.40
CA ASP A 149 -4.27 -10.68 5.95
C ASP A 149 -3.26 -9.66 5.39
N GLN A 150 -2.64 -10.00 4.25
CA GLN A 150 -1.82 -9.05 3.49
C GLN A 150 -2.62 -8.45 2.33
N VAL A 151 -2.43 -7.16 2.11
CA VAL A 151 -2.98 -6.40 0.97
C VAL A 151 -1.85 -5.71 0.22
N LEU A 152 -2.12 -5.35 -1.04
CA LEU A 152 -1.21 -4.56 -1.84
C LEU A 152 -1.56 -3.08 -1.69
N VAL A 153 -0.58 -2.30 -1.23
CA VAL A 153 -0.63 -0.85 -1.27
C VAL A 153 0.10 -0.39 -2.52
N VAL A 154 -0.59 0.38 -3.36
CA VAL A 154 -0.07 0.85 -4.65
C VAL A 154 0.03 2.37 -4.61
N ASN A 155 1.14 2.92 -5.11
CA ASN A 155 1.31 4.36 -5.29
C ASN A 155 0.87 4.81 -6.69
N THR A 156 0.73 6.12 -6.91
CA THR A 156 0.33 6.71 -8.20
C THR A 156 1.27 6.41 -9.37
N ASN A 157 2.52 6.00 -9.09
CA ASN A 157 3.47 5.58 -10.12
C ASN A 157 3.39 4.06 -10.42
N GLY A 158 2.42 3.36 -9.83
CA GLY A 158 2.24 1.92 -10.01
C GLY A 158 3.08 1.04 -9.09
N GLY A 159 3.91 1.60 -8.22
CA GLY A 159 4.71 0.81 -7.29
C GLY A 159 3.83 0.14 -6.23
N ALA A 160 3.83 -1.20 -6.17
CA ALA A 160 3.10 -2.01 -5.18
C ALA A 160 4.00 -2.59 -4.05
N LYS A 161 3.55 -2.45 -2.80
CA LYS A 161 4.17 -3.08 -1.62
C LYS A 161 3.14 -3.87 -0.81
N LYS A 162 3.58 -4.95 -0.15
CA LYS A 162 2.75 -5.69 0.80
C LYS A 162 2.61 -4.93 2.11
N VAL A 163 1.39 -4.85 2.63
CA VAL A 163 1.10 -4.32 3.96
C VAL A 163 0.12 -5.23 4.67
N THR A 164 0.32 -5.43 5.97
CA THR A 164 -0.58 -6.23 6.79
C THR A 164 -1.80 -5.42 7.22
N VAL A 165 -2.98 -6.04 7.15
CA VAL A 165 -4.22 -5.49 7.65
C VAL A 165 -4.25 -5.63 9.17
N GLY A 166 -4.40 -4.51 9.88
CA GLY A 166 -4.61 -4.51 11.33
C GLY A 166 -6.07 -4.78 11.68
N ARG A 167 -7.00 -4.09 11.00
CA ARG A 167 -8.44 -4.22 11.23
C ARG A 167 -9.22 -3.98 9.94
N VAL A 168 -10.32 -4.70 9.79
CA VAL A 168 -11.35 -4.41 8.78
C VAL A 168 -12.58 -3.91 9.52
N LYS A 169 -13.08 -2.73 9.16
CA LYS A 169 -14.30 -2.16 9.73
C LYS A 169 -15.35 -2.11 8.62
N ILE A 170 -16.50 -2.73 8.87
CA ILE A 170 -17.67 -2.63 8.00
C ILE A 170 -18.64 -1.66 8.67
N GLU A 171 -19.06 -0.63 7.93
CA GLU A 171 -20.04 0.34 8.41
C GLU A 171 -20.98 0.79 7.30
N THR A 172 -22.24 0.96 7.65
CA THR A 172 -23.26 1.48 6.76
C THR A 172 -23.03 2.97 6.49
N ARG A 173 -22.83 3.33 5.22
CA ARG A 173 -22.58 4.71 4.76
C ARG A 173 -23.21 4.97 3.39
N PRO A 174 -23.55 6.23 3.09
CA PRO A 174 -23.79 6.62 1.70
C PRO A 174 -22.50 6.48 0.90
N MET A 175 -22.64 6.00 -0.34
CA MET A 175 -21.54 5.74 -1.27
C MET A 175 -21.88 6.36 -2.63
N ILE A 176 -20.87 6.46 -3.49
CA ILE A 176 -21.04 6.87 -4.89
C ILE A 176 -20.52 5.73 -5.75
N ARG A 177 -21.35 5.27 -6.69
CA ARG A 177 -20.91 4.42 -7.80
C ARG A 177 -20.45 5.32 -8.93
N LEU A 178 -19.29 4.99 -9.50
CA LEU A 178 -18.71 5.66 -10.66
C LEU A 178 -18.65 4.68 -11.84
N GLU A 179 -18.85 5.20 -13.05
CA GLU A 179 -18.69 4.50 -14.33
C GLU A 179 -17.64 5.18 -15.19
#